data_AF-A0A2V9MMN2-F1
#
_entry.id   AF-A0A2V9MMN2-F1
#
_cell.length_a   1.000
_cell.length_b   1.000
_cell.length_c   1.000
_cell.angle_alpha   90.00
_cell.angle_beta   90.00
_cell.angle_gamma   90.00
#
_symmetry.space_group_name_H-M   'P 1'
#
loop_
_entity.id
_entity.type
_entity.pdbx_description
1 polymer ?
#
loop_
_entity_poly.entity_id
_entity_poly.type
_entity_poly.pdbx_seq_one_letter_code
_entity_poly.pdbx_strand_id
1 'polypeptide(L)'
;MPRDWFTRERDRIRVQIESRAWNETLQSYVSVLDGDQMDATLLRLAWYGFEHPDSTRMRNTYRRVSEQLGAGNSLFYRYKRQPPEGAFGLCGFWAVEHLALCEETLQQAQNAFQQILTYRNDVGLYAEETDPLKTEALGNFPQGFTHVGLISAALTLAERERRKAHPAIHMSADDKFSSGEANA
;
A
#
# COMPACT_ATOMS: atom_id res chain seq x y z
N MET A 1 -32.93 4.97 -4.16
CA MET A 1 -32.23 4.34 -3.01
C MET A 1 -30.79 4.87 -2.97
N PRO A 2 -30.19 5.14 -1.80
CA PRO A 2 -28.81 5.65 -1.70
C PRO A 2 -27.76 4.73 -2.36
N ARG A 3 -27.98 3.41 -2.37
CA ARG A 3 -27.04 2.43 -2.93
C ARG A 3 -26.75 2.64 -4.43
N ASP A 4 -27.78 2.77 -5.26
CA ASP A 4 -27.60 2.94 -6.71
C ASP A 4 -26.88 4.26 -7.03
N TRP A 5 -27.15 5.29 -6.23
CA TRP A 5 -26.44 6.56 -6.31
C TRP A 5 -24.96 6.38 -5.98
N PHE A 6 -24.62 5.74 -4.85
CA PHE A 6 -23.23 5.49 -4.47
C PHE A 6 -22.50 4.62 -5.50
N THR A 7 -23.14 3.58 -6.05
CA THR A 7 -22.55 2.75 -7.10
C THR A 7 -22.23 3.58 -8.33
N ARG A 8 -23.18 4.39 -8.81
CA ARG A 8 -22.97 5.24 -9.98
C ARG A 8 -21.86 6.27 -9.76
N GLU A 9 -21.85 6.96 -8.62
CA GLU A 9 -20.81 7.98 -8.36
C GLU A 9 -19.43 7.32 -8.15
N ARG A 10 -19.34 6.15 -7.51
CA ARG A 10 -18.10 5.35 -7.45
C ARG A 10 -17.58 5.03 -8.84
N ASP A 11 -18.46 4.57 -9.74
CA ASP A 11 -18.07 4.20 -11.10
C ASP A 11 -17.64 5.43 -11.91
N ARG A 12 -18.29 6.60 -11.71
CA ARG A 12 -17.84 7.86 -12.30
C ARG A 12 -16.47 8.31 -11.79
N ILE A 13 -16.23 8.20 -10.48
CA ILE A 13 -14.92 8.50 -9.88
C ILE A 13 -13.85 7.58 -10.47
N ARG A 14 -14.15 6.27 -10.59
CA ARG A 14 -13.24 5.30 -11.21
C ARG A 14 -12.86 5.68 -12.63
N VAL A 15 -13.84 6.00 -13.48
CA VAL A 15 -13.58 6.43 -14.86
C VAL A 15 -12.70 7.69 -14.89
N GLN A 16 -12.91 8.66 -14.00
CA GLN A 16 -12.07 9.86 -13.93
C GLN A 16 -10.62 9.52 -13.52
N ILE A 17 -10.41 8.69 -12.51
CA ILE A 17 -9.06 8.30 -12.07
C ILE A 17 -8.35 7.49 -13.16
N GLU A 18 -9.01 6.51 -13.76
CA GLU A 18 -8.41 5.64 -14.78
C GLU A 18 -8.01 6.38 -16.06
N SER A 19 -8.75 7.45 -16.42
CA SER A 19 -8.51 8.22 -17.65
C SER A 19 -7.64 9.45 -17.44
N ARG A 20 -7.67 10.09 -16.26
CA ARG A 20 -7.01 11.39 -16.02
C ARG A 20 -5.95 11.35 -14.94
N ALA A 21 -5.96 10.37 -14.04
CA ALA A 21 -4.91 10.22 -13.04
C ALA A 21 -3.81 9.25 -13.47
N TRP A 22 -3.98 8.50 -14.56
CA TRP A 22 -2.91 7.70 -15.16
C TRP A 22 -2.10 8.59 -16.11
N ASN A 23 -0.82 8.80 -15.79
CA ASN A 23 0.08 9.58 -16.63
C ASN A 23 0.89 8.65 -17.53
N GLU A 24 0.64 8.69 -18.84
CA GLU A 24 1.29 7.82 -19.81
C GLU A 24 2.80 8.07 -19.95
N THR A 25 3.27 9.31 -19.74
CA THR A 25 4.71 9.61 -19.79
C THR A 25 5.45 9.01 -18.59
N LEU A 26 4.86 9.14 -17.40
CA LEU A 26 5.44 8.60 -16.16
C LEU A 26 5.17 7.10 -16.01
N GLN A 27 4.21 6.54 -16.74
CA GLN A 27 3.69 5.20 -16.57
C GLN A 27 3.28 4.95 -15.11
N SER A 28 2.50 5.87 -14.53
CA SER A 28 2.14 5.84 -13.11
C SER A 28 0.82 6.55 -12.88
N TYR A 29 0.10 6.16 -11.81
CA TYR A 29 -0.89 7.07 -11.24
C TYR A 29 -0.19 8.33 -10.67
N VAL A 30 -0.88 9.47 -10.70
CA VAL A 30 -0.40 10.77 -10.19
C VAL A 30 -1.39 11.35 -9.17
N SER A 31 -0.90 12.28 -8.34
CA SER A 31 -1.66 12.80 -7.19
C SER A 31 -2.81 13.74 -7.55
N VAL A 32 -2.76 14.35 -8.74
CA VAL A 32 -3.75 15.30 -9.26
C VAL A 32 -4.14 14.89 -10.67
N LEU A 33 -5.43 14.99 -11.01
CA LEU A 33 -5.93 14.72 -12.36
C LEU A 33 -5.19 15.59 -13.39
N ASP A 34 -4.82 14.98 -14.51
CA ASP A 34 -4.07 15.57 -15.62
C ASP A 34 -2.69 16.14 -15.21
N GLY A 35 -2.19 15.76 -14.03
CA GLY A 35 -0.91 16.21 -13.49
C GLY A 35 0.25 15.24 -13.75
N ASP A 36 1.39 15.56 -13.16
CA ASP A 36 2.64 14.79 -13.24
C ASP A 36 3.33 14.64 -11.86
N GLN A 37 2.63 15.01 -10.78
CA GLN A 37 3.18 15.00 -9.44
C GLN A 37 2.96 13.65 -8.74
N MET A 38 3.98 13.20 -8.02
CA MET A 38 3.93 11.98 -7.21
C MET A 38 3.57 12.32 -5.76
N ASP A 39 2.75 11.46 -5.14
CA ASP A 39 2.48 11.49 -3.71
C ASP A 39 2.47 10.05 -3.17
N ALA A 40 3.02 9.82 -1.97
CA ALA A 40 3.08 8.50 -1.35
C ALA A 40 1.68 7.92 -1.05
N THR A 41 0.64 8.74 -0.96
CA THR A 41 -0.76 8.29 -0.85
C THR A 41 -1.21 7.44 -2.02
N LEU A 42 -0.55 7.50 -3.19
CA LEU A 42 -0.84 6.64 -4.34
C LEU A 42 -0.68 5.16 -4.03
N LEU A 43 0.16 4.81 -3.05
CA LEU A 43 0.32 3.43 -2.59
C LEU A 43 -0.96 2.86 -1.95
N ARG A 44 -1.88 3.73 -1.52
CA ARG A 44 -3.17 3.36 -0.92
C ARG A 44 -4.18 2.84 -1.94
N LEU A 45 -3.99 3.08 -3.24
CA LEU A 45 -4.93 2.64 -4.28
C LEU A 45 -5.17 1.12 -4.22
N ALA A 46 -4.12 0.33 -4.02
CA ALA A 46 -4.23 -1.12 -3.86
C ALA A 46 -5.00 -1.51 -2.59
N TRP A 47 -4.72 -0.85 -1.47
CA TRP A 47 -5.39 -1.14 -0.19
C TRP A 47 -6.88 -0.81 -0.23
N TYR A 48 -7.29 0.28 -0.87
CA TYR A 48 -8.70 0.61 -1.08
C TYR A 48 -9.42 -0.32 -2.09
N GLY A 49 -8.70 -1.27 -2.71
CA GLY A 49 -9.24 -2.15 -3.74
C GLY A 49 -9.54 -1.42 -5.05
N PHE A 50 -8.90 -0.26 -5.30
CA PHE A 50 -9.07 0.48 -6.53
C PHE A 50 -8.42 -0.24 -7.72
N GLU A 51 -7.20 -0.73 -7.52
CA GLU A 51 -6.39 -1.41 -8.52
C GLU A 51 -5.70 -2.62 -7.89
N HIS A 52 -5.50 -3.69 -8.65
CA HIS A 52 -4.86 -4.89 -8.11
C HIS A 52 -3.40 -4.58 -7.73
N PRO A 53 -2.90 -5.01 -6.55
CA PRO A 53 -1.54 -4.71 -6.11
C PRO A 53 -0.46 -5.18 -7.10
N ASP A 54 -0.67 -6.34 -7.73
CA ASP A 54 0.22 -6.90 -8.75
C ASP A 54 -0.04 -6.42 -10.18
N SER A 55 -0.98 -5.48 -10.41
CA SER A 55 -1.19 -4.97 -11.76
C SER A 55 0.05 -4.20 -12.25
N THR A 56 0.26 -4.18 -13.58
CA THR A 56 1.32 -3.39 -14.20
C THR A 56 1.26 -1.92 -13.78
N ARG A 57 0.04 -1.36 -13.65
CA ARG A 57 -0.17 0.02 -13.22
C ARG A 57 0.31 0.26 -11.79
N MET A 58 -0.05 -0.60 -10.84
CA MET A 58 0.39 -0.44 -9.45
C MET A 58 1.88 -0.73 -9.26
N ARG A 59 2.43 -1.76 -9.93
CA ARG A 59 3.88 -2.03 -9.89
C ARG A 59 4.69 -0.84 -10.40
N ASN A 60 4.27 -0.23 -11.52
CA ASN A 60 4.94 0.96 -12.03
C ASN A 60 4.74 2.18 -11.13
N THR A 61 3.56 2.34 -10.54
CA THR A 61 3.27 3.43 -9.59
C THR A 61 4.14 3.32 -8.34
N TYR A 62 4.23 2.12 -7.74
CA TYR A 62 5.10 1.85 -6.61
C TYR A 62 6.56 2.14 -6.96
N ARG A 63 7.05 1.63 -8.10
CA ARG A 63 8.41 1.90 -8.58
C ARG A 63 8.66 3.41 -8.67
N ARG A 64 7.73 4.17 -9.24
CA ARG A 64 7.89 5.62 -9.39
C ARG A 64 7.86 6.36 -8.06
N VAL A 65 7.01 5.95 -7.12
CA VAL A 65 7.00 6.46 -5.74
C VAL A 65 8.33 6.16 -5.04
N SER A 66 8.84 4.92 -5.12
CA SER A 66 10.13 4.53 -4.54
C SER A 66 11.31 5.31 -5.13
N GLU A 67 11.35 5.48 -6.44
CA GLU A 67 12.41 6.25 -7.12
C GLU A 67 12.40 7.73 -6.74
N GLN A 68 11.22 8.34 -6.66
CA GLN A 68 11.10 9.79 -6.51
C GLN A 68 10.97 10.27 -5.08
N LEU A 69 10.40 9.46 -4.20
CA LEU A 69 10.02 9.83 -2.84
C LEU A 69 10.70 8.96 -1.78
N GLY A 70 11.44 7.91 -2.16
CA GLY A 70 12.23 7.12 -1.22
C GLY A 70 13.30 7.99 -0.54
N ALA A 71 13.30 8.00 0.79
CA ALA A 71 14.27 8.71 1.61
C ALA A 71 15.39 7.78 2.14
N GLY A 72 15.40 6.52 1.70
CA GLY A 72 16.30 5.48 2.23
C GLY A 72 15.76 4.83 3.51
N ASN A 73 16.33 3.68 3.89
CA ASN A 73 15.98 2.97 5.13
C ASN A 73 14.47 2.75 5.33
N SER A 74 13.74 2.46 4.24
CA SER A 74 12.29 2.25 4.21
C SER A 74 11.45 3.48 4.61
N LEU A 75 12.04 4.66 4.70
CA LEU A 75 11.35 5.93 4.86
C LEU A 75 11.01 6.57 3.51
N PHE A 76 9.93 7.34 3.48
CA PHE A 76 9.44 8.01 2.28
C PHE A 76 9.05 9.45 2.62
N TYR A 77 9.39 10.39 1.73
CA TYR A 77 8.75 11.70 1.71
C TYR A 77 7.31 11.54 1.22
N ARG A 78 6.40 12.42 1.67
CA ARG A 78 5.02 12.41 1.18
C ARG A 78 4.94 12.85 -0.28
N TYR A 79 5.63 13.93 -0.62
CA TYR A 79 5.79 14.47 -1.97
C TYR A 79 7.09 15.28 -2.03
N LYS A 80 7.57 15.64 -3.23
CA LYS A 80 8.76 16.48 -3.37
C LYS A 80 8.46 17.91 -2.92
N ARG A 81 9.30 18.45 -2.03
CA ARG A 81 9.21 19.83 -1.54
C ARG A 81 10.58 20.47 -1.44
N GLN A 82 10.63 21.80 -1.58
CA GLN A 82 11.83 22.62 -1.38
C GLN A 82 11.51 23.79 -0.42
N PRO A 83 12.23 23.93 0.72
CA PRO A 83 13.25 23.01 1.24
C PRO A 83 12.62 21.64 1.60
N PRO A 84 13.43 20.56 1.63
CA PRO A 84 12.94 19.23 2.00
C PRO A 84 12.46 19.22 3.45
N GLU A 85 11.30 18.59 3.68
CA GLU A 85 10.80 18.23 5.02
C GLU A 85 11.43 16.90 5.49
N GLY A 86 11.10 16.44 6.69
CA GLY A 86 11.47 15.10 7.13
C GLY A 86 10.68 14.02 6.37
N ALA A 87 11.17 12.79 6.44
CA ALA A 87 10.49 11.65 5.85
C ALA A 87 9.37 11.15 6.78
N PHE A 88 8.22 10.78 6.23
CA PHE A 88 7.03 10.44 7.00
C PHE A 88 7.00 8.95 7.31
N GLY A 89 7.00 8.58 8.60
CA GLY A 89 6.91 7.18 9.03
C GLY A 89 5.65 6.48 8.49
N LEU A 90 4.53 7.20 8.46
CA LEU A 90 3.27 6.75 7.86
C LEU A 90 3.43 6.32 6.39
N CYS A 91 4.19 7.07 5.59
CA CYS A 91 4.40 6.76 4.18
C CYS A 91 5.24 5.49 4.00
N GLY A 92 6.22 5.27 4.89
CA GLY A 92 6.95 4.00 4.96
C GLY A 92 6.03 2.82 5.27
N PHE A 93 5.12 2.96 6.23
CA PHE A 93 4.16 1.88 6.54
C PHE A 93 3.20 1.60 5.38
N TRP A 94 2.80 2.61 4.60
CA TRP A 94 2.02 2.39 3.38
C TRP A 94 2.81 1.62 2.31
N ALA A 95 4.12 1.85 2.18
CA ALA A 95 4.97 1.05 1.31
C ALA A 95 5.07 -0.40 1.76
N VAL A 96 5.19 -0.64 3.08
CA VAL A 96 5.13 -1.99 3.66
C VAL A 96 3.79 -2.67 3.33
N GLU A 97 2.66 -1.99 3.53
CA GLU A 97 1.36 -2.55 3.18
C GLU A 97 1.24 -2.90 1.70
N HIS A 98 1.67 -1.99 0.82
CA HIS A 98 1.64 -2.25 -0.62
C HIS A 98 2.45 -3.50 -0.97
N LEU A 99 3.69 -3.61 -0.47
CA LEU A 99 4.53 -4.80 -0.68
C LEU A 99 3.89 -6.06 -0.09
N ALA A 100 3.29 -5.99 1.09
CA ALA A 100 2.64 -7.14 1.71
C ALA A 100 1.44 -7.65 0.89
N LEU A 101 0.71 -6.75 0.23
CA LEU A 101 -0.44 -7.08 -0.61
C LEU A 101 -0.05 -7.78 -1.91
N CYS A 102 1.14 -7.52 -2.45
CA CYS A 102 1.66 -8.22 -3.62
C CYS A 102 2.02 -9.68 -3.28
N GLU A 103 1.96 -10.57 -4.27
CA GLU A 103 2.22 -12.00 -4.06
C GLU A 103 3.69 -12.32 -3.76
N GLU A 104 4.62 -11.68 -4.46
CA GLU A 104 6.04 -12.07 -4.47
C GLU A 104 6.90 -11.26 -3.49
N THR A 105 6.39 -10.18 -2.90
CA THR A 105 7.21 -9.21 -2.13
C THR A 105 6.95 -9.23 -0.62
N LEU A 106 6.31 -10.28 -0.10
CA LEU A 106 6.05 -10.44 1.35
C LEU A 106 7.33 -10.36 2.20
N GLN A 107 8.42 -11.01 1.77
CA GLN A 107 9.70 -10.96 2.50
C GLN A 107 10.29 -9.53 2.51
N GLN A 108 10.15 -8.81 1.40
CA GLN A 108 10.59 -7.42 1.31
C GLN A 108 9.76 -6.53 2.24
N ALA A 109 8.45 -6.75 2.31
CA ALA A 109 7.56 -6.05 3.22
C ALA A 109 7.97 -6.26 4.69
N GLN A 110 8.27 -7.50 5.08
CA GLN A 110 8.75 -7.82 6.43
C GLN A 110 10.07 -7.11 6.75
N ASN A 111 11.04 -7.13 5.84
CA ASN A 111 12.32 -6.46 6.03
C ASN A 111 12.15 -4.94 6.17
N ALA A 112 11.33 -4.33 5.31
CA ALA A 112 11.02 -2.91 5.38
C ALA A 112 10.29 -2.55 6.68
N PHE A 113 9.36 -3.39 7.13
CA PHE A 113 8.65 -3.21 8.40
C PHE A 113 9.62 -3.22 9.59
N GLN A 114 10.51 -4.21 9.67
CA GLN A 114 11.53 -4.29 10.72
C GLN A 114 12.47 -3.09 10.70
N GLN A 115 12.81 -2.58 9.50
CA GLN A 115 13.62 -1.37 9.37
C GLN A 115 12.89 -0.13 9.91
N ILE A 116 11.63 0.10 9.54
CA ILE A 116 10.88 1.26 10.04
C ILE A 116 10.69 1.16 11.56
N LEU A 117 10.57 -0.07 12.08
CA LEU A 117 10.41 -0.32 13.50
C LEU A 117 11.55 0.23 14.37
N THR A 118 12.75 0.46 13.81
CA THR A 118 13.90 0.99 14.55
C THR A 118 13.80 2.48 14.87
N TYR A 119 12.87 3.22 14.26
CA TYR A 119 12.71 4.67 14.48
C TYR A 119 11.83 5.05 15.68
N ARG A 120 11.29 4.07 16.40
CA ARG A 120 10.58 4.34 17.65
C ARG A 120 11.54 4.79 18.73
N ASN A 121 11.06 5.60 19.67
CA ASN A 121 11.80 5.88 20.89
C ASN A 121 11.80 4.68 21.86
N ASP A 122 12.42 4.86 23.01
CA ASP A 122 12.55 3.89 24.10
C ASP A 122 11.22 3.35 24.63
N VAL A 123 10.14 4.13 24.55
CA VAL A 123 8.78 3.71 24.94
C VAL A 123 7.91 3.26 23.76
N GLY A 124 8.49 3.12 22.56
CA GLY A 124 7.82 2.57 21.39
C GLY A 124 6.96 3.56 20.60
N LEU A 125 7.13 4.87 20.81
CA LEU A 125 6.38 5.93 20.15
C LEU A 125 7.12 6.49 18.93
N TYR A 126 6.34 6.90 17.93
CA TYR A 126 6.82 7.54 16.71
C TYR A 126 6.40 9.01 16.63
N ALA A 127 7.27 9.82 16.02
CA ALA A 127 6.92 11.15 15.54
C ALA A 127 6.24 11.08 14.16
N GLU A 128 5.81 12.23 13.68
CA GLU A 128 5.24 12.39 12.33
C GLU A 128 6.30 12.18 11.26
N GLU A 129 7.43 12.85 11.45
CA GLU A 129 8.55 12.87 10.52
C GLU A 129 9.81 12.30 11.18
N THR A 130 10.76 11.92 10.36
CA THR A 130 12.09 11.48 10.76
C THR A 130 13.11 12.08 9.81
N ASP A 131 14.18 12.66 10.34
CA ASP A 131 15.33 13.08 9.53
C ASP A 131 15.97 11.81 8.93
N PRO A 132 15.95 11.62 7.60
CA PRO A 132 16.43 10.37 6.99
C PRO A 132 17.95 10.19 7.10
N LEU A 133 18.70 11.25 7.37
CA LEU A 133 20.16 11.22 7.51
C LEU A 133 20.59 11.05 8.97
N LYS A 134 19.97 11.83 9.87
CA LYS A 134 20.32 11.83 11.31
C LYS A 134 19.51 10.85 12.13
N THR A 135 18.40 10.34 11.58
CA THR A 135 17.43 9.47 12.28
C THR A 135 16.74 10.13 13.46
N GLU A 136 16.74 11.46 13.50
CA GLU A 136 16.09 12.26 14.54
C GLU A 136 14.57 12.33 14.30
N ALA A 137 13.80 12.23 15.38
CA ALA A 137 12.35 12.44 15.34
C ALA A 137 12.03 13.92 15.07
N LEU A 138 11.13 14.19 14.12
CA LEU A 138 10.72 15.53 13.70
C LEU A 138 9.19 15.69 13.71
N GLY A 139 8.73 16.94 13.83
CA GLY A 139 7.32 17.26 13.76
C GLY A 139 6.52 16.82 14.98
N ASN A 140 5.24 16.49 14.77
CA ASN A 140 4.32 16.17 15.86
C ASN A 140 4.72 14.88 16.59
N PHE A 141 4.63 14.89 17.92
CA PHE A 141 4.98 13.74 18.76
C PHE A 141 4.08 13.64 20.03
N PRO A 142 3.54 12.44 20.35
CA PRO A 142 3.49 11.25 19.49
C PRO A 142 2.49 11.43 18.34
N GLN A 143 2.82 10.95 17.14
CA GLN A 143 1.92 11.13 15.99
C GLN A 143 0.96 9.96 15.84
N GLY A 144 -0.32 10.18 16.13
CA GLY A 144 -1.36 9.14 16.07
C GLY A 144 -1.46 8.45 14.70
N PHE A 145 -1.38 9.20 13.60
CA PHE A 145 -1.46 8.62 12.26
C PHE A 145 -0.29 7.68 11.93
N THR A 146 0.94 7.99 12.37
CA THR A 146 2.08 7.08 12.20
C THR A 146 1.81 5.74 12.87
N HIS A 147 1.20 5.75 14.06
CA HIS A 147 0.82 4.53 14.77
C HIS A 147 -0.35 3.79 14.09
N VAL A 148 -1.31 4.50 13.48
CA VAL A 148 -2.34 3.86 12.64
C VAL A 148 -1.71 3.15 11.44
N GLY A 149 -0.72 3.77 10.79
CA GLY A 149 0.06 3.15 9.72
C GLY A 149 0.78 1.88 10.19
N LEU A 150 1.44 1.95 11.35
CA LEU A 150 2.10 0.79 11.98
C LEU A 150 1.12 -0.38 12.18
N ILE A 151 -0.02 -0.13 12.81
CA ILE A 151 -1.02 -1.15 13.11
C ILE A 151 -1.57 -1.76 11.81
N SER A 152 -1.90 -0.92 10.83
CA SER A 152 -2.47 -1.37 9.56
C SER A 152 -1.46 -2.21 8.74
N ALA A 153 -0.18 -1.84 8.75
CA ALA A 153 0.90 -2.64 8.15
C ALA A 153 1.09 -3.98 8.86
N ALA A 154 1.10 -4.00 10.19
CA ALA A 154 1.22 -5.23 10.98
C ALA A 154 0.05 -6.21 10.71
N LEU A 155 -1.18 -5.71 10.67
CA LEU A 155 -2.37 -6.52 10.38
C LEU A 155 -2.32 -7.08 8.95
N THR A 156 -1.88 -6.27 7.98
CA THR A 156 -1.75 -6.71 6.59
C THR A 156 -0.70 -7.82 6.45
N LEU A 157 0.48 -7.66 7.07
CA LEU A 157 1.52 -8.69 7.10
C LEU A 157 1.02 -10.00 7.72
N ALA A 158 0.42 -9.92 8.92
CA ALA A 158 -0.09 -11.08 9.63
C ALA A 158 -1.13 -11.87 8.82
N GLU A 159 -2.05 -11.16 8.16
CA GLU A 159 -3.05 -11.81 7.30
C GLU A 159 -2.40 -12.51 6.09
N ARG A 160 -1.40 -11.87 5.47
CA ARG A 160 -0.71 -12.42 4.30
C ARG A 160 0.17 -13.63 4.65
N GLU A 161 0.84 -13.59 5.79
CA GLU A 161 1.57 -14.72 6.35
C GLU A 161 0.64 -15.90 6.63
N ARG A 162 -0.52 -15.65 7.24
CA ARG A 162 -1.53 -16.68 7.53
C ARG A 162 -2.03 -17.35 6.24
N ARG A 163 -2.32 -16.57 5.20
CA ARG A 163 -2.74 -17.09 3.88
C ARG A 163 -1.64 -17.92 3.20
N LYS A 164 -0.38 -17.50 3.31
CA LYS A 164 0.75 -18.25 2.76
C LYS A 164 0.99 -19.57 3.50
N ALA A 165 0.80 -19.60 4.81
CA ALA A 165 0.91 -20.81 5.62
C ALA A 165 -0.28 -21.78 5.41
N HIS A 166 -1.46 -21.25 5.11
CA HIS A 166 -2.68 -22.03 4.87
C HIS A 166 -3.29 -21.63 3.51
N PRO A 167 -2.68 -22.04 2.39
CA PRO A 167 -3.28 -21.82 1.08
C PRO A 167 -4.65 -22.51 1.09
N ALA A 168 -5.70 -21.78 0.68
CA ALA A 168 -7.03 -22.37 0.58
C ALA A 168 -6.94 -23.65 -0.26
N ILE A 169 -7.37 -24.78 0.31
CA ILE A 169 -7.47 -26.04 -0.44
C ILE A 169 -8.40 -25.75 -1.61
N HIS A 170 -7.84 -25.78 -2.83
CA HIS A 170 -8.61 -25.64 -4.04
C HIS A 170 -9.51 -26.87 -4.15
N MET A 171 -10.76 -26.77 -3.70
CA MET A 171 -11.80 -27.72 -4.10
C MET A 171 -12.06 -27.44 -5.58
N SER A 172 -11.43 -28.22 -6.46
CA SER A 172 -11.81 -28.28 -7.86
C SER A 172 -13.28 -28.69 -7.94
N ALA A 173 -14.02 -28.05 -8.84
CA ALA A 173 -15.44 -28.35 -9.07
C ALA A 173 -15.68 -29.71 -9.75
N ASP A 174 -14.63 -30.53 -9.94
CA ASP A 174 -14.66 -31.75 -10.76
C ASP A 174 -14.90 -33.04 -9.95
N ASP A 175 -14.91 -33.01 -8.62
CA ASP A 175 -15.17 -34.21 -7.79
C ASP A 175 -16.67 -34.51 -7.55
N LYS A 176 -17.58 -33.85 -8.26
CA LYS A 176 -19.03 -34.03 -8.12
C LYS A 176 -19.70 -34.79 -9.25
N PHE A 177 -19.06 -35.76 -9.92
CA PHE A 177 -19.79 -36.72 -10.77
C PHE A 177 -19.06 -38.07 -10.89
N SER A 178 -19.06 -38.88 -9.83
CA SER A 178 -18.95 -40.33 -9.98
C SER A 178 -19.39 -41.05 -8.71
N SER A 179 -20.69 -41.30 -8.59
CA SER A 179 -21.28 -42.48 -7.93
C SER A 179 -22.79 -42.30 -7.84
N GLY A 180 -23.55 -43.09 -8.59
CA GLY A 180 -24.99 -43.20 -8.33
C GLY A 180 -25.91 -43.56 -9.49
N GLU A 181 -25.54 -44.47 -10.39
CA GLU A 181 -26.56 -45.26 -11.10
C GLU A 181 -26.21 -46.75 -11.01
N ALA A 182 -26.73 -47.37 -9.94
CA ALA A 182 -26.97 -48.80 -9.87
C ALA A 182 -28.24 -49.01 -9.04
N ASN A 183 -29.35 -49.30 -9.74
CA ASN A 183 -30.54 -50.07 -9.34
C ASN A 183 -31.85 -49.41 -9.81
N ALA A 184 -32.36 -49.86 -10.95
CA ALA A 184 -33.64 -50.57 -11.11
C ALA A 184 -34.00 -50.68 -12.60
#